data_AF-A0A853B081-F1
#
_entry.id   AF-A0A853B081-F1
#
_cell.length_a   1.000
_cell.length_b   1.000
_cell.length_c   1.000
_cell.angle_alpha   90.00
_cell.angle_beta   90.00
_cell.angle_gamma   90.00
#
_symmetry.space_group_name_H-M   'P 1'
#
loop_
_entity.id
_entity.type
_entity.pdbx_description
1 polymer ?
#
loop_
_entity_poly.entity_id
_entity_poly.type
_entity_poly.pdbx_seq_one_letter_code
_entity_poly.pdbx_strand_id
1 'polypeptide(L)'
;MSLAPRTRALLAEAVDVYQDSPRATSWLQRQLTRFDDPLRLAVVGPRGSGRSTLVTALAGEPGQGEMTWLRTSPGRSQDELMVMDTPAIDGGAAPSTIEGICMDADAVLHLVRRPSEANLEFLHTLQDHPVARATAVNALVVLSRADELGGGRVDAVISARQVARRYRVAPDVRGLCQDVVPVAGLLAAAGRTLTEPEFETLRTLAAVSRTELEPRMLSTDRFVAEEFPAPVTAADRAALLGRFGLFGVRLALTLIRRDADTLPALAGQLVPRSGLADLRDAIDGCFVARRDVLKARSALIGLEVVLRMEPRPAAAPLAAELERLLAGAHDFRELRLVAALRTGRTHFPAELKTDALRLVGASGTSRAERLGTEPVLLAVRRWRDQAENPELSAGERQAAAVVVRSCEAMANGTI
;
A
#
# COMPACT_ATOMS: atom_id res chain seq x y z
N MET A 1 0.87 27.84 -0.09
CA MET A 1 1.83 27.03 -0.89
C MET A 1 1.80 25.61 -0.37
N SER A 2 1.65 24.64 -1.26
CA SER A 2 1.68 23.20 -0.93
C SER A 2 3.04 22.78 -0.38
N LEU A 3 3.08 21.64 0.32
CA LEU A 3 4.29 21.13 0.98
C LEU A 3 5.44 20.88 -0.01
N ALA A 4 5.15 20.28 -1.17
CA ALA A 4 6.17 19.85 -2.13
C ALA A 4 7.06 20.99 -2.67
N PRO A 5 6.52 22.13 -3.19
CA PRO A 5 7.34 23.27 -3.60
C PRO A 5 8.21 23.84 -2.48
N ARG A 6 7.68 23.91 -1.24
CA ARG A 6 8.44 24.41 -0.08
C ARG A 6 9.59 23.47 0.28
N THR A 7 9.35 22.17 0.28
CA THR A 7 10.40 21.16 0.49
C THR A 7 11.47 21.25 -0.59
N ARG A 8 11.10 21.43 -1.86
CA ARG A 8 12.06 21.58 -2.96
C ARG A 8 12.94 22.81 -2.80
N ALA A 9 12.34 23.95 -2.44
CA ALA A 9 13.09 25.18 -2.17
C ALA A 9 14.08 25.00 -1.01
N LEU A 10 13.64 24.35 0.08
CA LEU A 10 14.50 24.09 1.24
C LEU A 10 15.68 23.16 0.91
N LEU A 11 15.46 22.14 0.07
CA LEU A 11 16.54 21.26 -0.40
C LEU A 11 17.54 21.99 -1.29
N ALA A 12 17.07 22.88 -2.17
CA ALA A 12 17.95 23.70 -3.00
C ALA A 12 18.82 24.63 -2.14
N GLU A 13 18.22 25.30 -1.14
CA GLU A 13 18.95 26.11 -0.16
C GLU A 13 19.98 25.26 0.61
N ALA A 14 19.62 24.03 0.98
CA ALA A 14 20.54 23.11 1.64
C ALA A 14 21.74 22.74 0.75
N VAL A 15 21.56 22.58 -0.57
CA VAL A 15 22.67 22.33 -1.49
C VAL A 15 23.67 23.49 -1.45
N ASP A 16 23.19 24.73 -1.43
CA ASP A 16 24.04 25.92 -1.38
C ASP A 16 24.80 26.03 -0.04
N VAL A 17 24.12 25.74 1.08
CA VAL A 17 24.73 25.76 2.43
C VAL A 17 25.80 24.68 2.59
N TYR A 18 25.67 23.54 1.92
CA TYR A 18 26.60 22.40 2.00
C TYR A 18 27.56 22.31 0.80
N GLN A 19 27.70 23.36 -0.01
CA GLN A 19 28.50 23.35 -1.25
C GLN A 19 29.97 22.96 -1.06
N ASP A 20 30.54 23.17 0.13
CA ASP A 20 31.91 22.82 0.49
C ASP A 20 32.06 21.36 0.97
N SER A 21 30.96 20.62 1.11
CA SER A 21 30.93 19.18 1.39
C SER A 21 30.44 18.42 0.15
N PRO A 22 31.34 17.82 -0.65
CA PRO A 22 30.95 17.04 -1.82
C PRO A 22 30.02 15.87 -1.48
N ARG A 23 30.18 15.28 -0.29
CA ARG A 23 29.36 14.18 0.20
C ARG A 23 27.92 14.63 0.46
N ALA A 24 27.74 15.69 1.27
CA ALA A 24 26.42 16.23 1.58
C ALA A 24 25.73 16.77 0.33
N THR A 25 26.46 17.52 -0.51
CA THR A 25 25.95 18.02 -1.79
C THR A 25 25.47 16.88 -2.69
N SER A 26 26.28 15.83 -2.87
CA SER A 26 25.89 14.67 -3.68
C SER A 26 24.66 13.96 -3.12
N TRP A 27 24.53 13.88 -1.79
CA TRP A 27 23.34 13.32 -1.15
C TRP A 27 22.09 14.17 -1.39
N LEU A 28 22.16 15.48 -1.16
CA LEU A 28 21.04 16.40 -1.34
C LEU A 28 20.60 16.48 -2.81
N GLN A 29 21.55 16.49 -3.74
CA GLN A 29 21.26 16.43 -5.17
C GLN A 29 20.53 15.14 -5.56
N ARG A 30 20.93 13.98 -5.00
CA ARG A 30 20.18 12.72 -5.20
C ARG A 30 18.74 12.82 -4.68
N GLN A 31 18.52 13.49 -3.55
CA GLN A 31 17.15 13.70 -3.04
C GLN A 31 16.34 14.62 -3.96
N LEU A 32 16.95 15.67 -4.51
CA LEU A 32 16.31 16.54 -5.51
C LEU A 32 15.94 15.79 -6.79
N THR A 33 16.85 14.97 -7.33
CA THR A 33 16.55 14.14 -8.52
C THR A 33 15.40 13.16 -8.23
N ARG A 34 15.44 12.49 -7.07
CA ARG A 34 14.40 11.53 -6.66
C ARG A 34 13.03 12.16 -6.44
N PHE A 35 12.98 13.47 -6.20
CA PHE A 35 11.75 14.22 -6.04
C PHE A 35 10.90 14.16 -7.32
N ASP A 36 11.54 14.24 -8.48
CA ASP A 36 10.90 14.28 -9.80
C ASP A 36 10.68 12.86 -10.39
N ASP A 37 11.35 11.83 -9.84
CA ASP A 37 11.18 10.41 -10.22
C ASP A 37 9.77 9.87 -9.88
N PRO A 38 9.29 8.82 -10.58
CA PRO A 38 8.07 8.11 -10.19
C PRO A 38 8.10 7.63 -8.73
N LEU A 39 6.93 7.42 -8.13
CA LEU A 39 6.83 6.99 -6.74
C LEU A 39 7.48 5.61 -6.56
N ARG A 40 8.27 5.42 -5.50
CA ARG A 40 8.96 4.16 -5.21
C ARG A 40 8.28 3.38 -4.09
N LEU A 41 7.72 2.21 -4.42
CA LEU A 41 7.02 1.30 -3.51
C LEU A 41 7.82 0.03 -3.26
N ALA A 42 8.27 -0.19 -2.03
CA ALA A 42 8.96 -1.42 -1.65
C ALA A 42 7.98 -2.48 -1.12
N VAL A 43 8.16 -3.75 -1.54
CA VAL A 43 7.39 -4.89 -1.00
C VAL A 43 8.25 -5.65 0.00
N VAL A 44 7.85 -5.59 1.27
CA VAL A 44 8.69 -5.93 2.42
C VAL A 44 8.01 -7.01 3.26
N GLY A 45 8.78 -7.94 3.82
CA GLY A 45 8.27 -9.02 4.66
C GLY A 45 9.29 -10.15 4.88
N PRO A 46 8.97 -11.12 5.76
CA PRO A 46 9.85 -12.24 6.05
C PRO A 46 9.96 -13.22 4.88
N ARG A 47 10.89 -14.17 4.96
CA ARG A 47 11.00 -15.27 3.98
C ARG A 47 9.66 -16.02 3.86
N GLY A 48 9.29 -16.39 2.63
CA GLY A 48 8.04 -17.12 2.36
C GLY A 48 6.74 -16.30 2.46
N SER A 49 6.81 -15.00 2.76
CA SER A 49 5.64 -14.11 2.84
C SER A 49 4.97 -13.82 1.49
N GLY A 50 5.61 -14.17 0.37
CA GLY A 50 5.06 -14.01 -0.98
C GLY A 50 5.38 -12.66 -1.66
N ARG A 51 6.55 -12.06 -1.35
CA ARG A 51 6.97 -10.73 -1.87
C ARG A 51 7.13 -10.73 -3.38
N SER A 52 7.98 -11.61 -3.91
CA SER A 52 8.15 -11.81 -5.35
C SER A 52 6.84 -12.17 -6.06
N THR A 53 5.98 -12.92 -5.38
CA THR A 53 4.64 -13.25 -5.88
C THR A 53 3.76 -12.00 -5.98
N LEU A 54 3.75 -11.14 -4.96
CA LEU A 54 2.96 -9.92 -4.97
C LEU A 54 3.50 -8.89 -5.97
N VAL A 55 4.82 -8.78 -6.09
CA VAL A 55 5.48 -7.93 -7.10
C VAL A 55 5.07 -8.39 -8.50
N THR A 56 5.13 -9.69 -8.78
CA THR A 56 4.63 -10.27 -10.04
C THR A 56 3.15 -9.95 -10.27
N ALA A 57 2.31 -10.04 -9.24
CA ALA A 57 0.89 -9.72 -9.36
C ALA A 57 0.64 -8.23 -9.67
N LEU A 58 1.41 -7.33 -9.06
CA LEU A 58 1.33 -5.88 -9.29
C LEU A 58 1.84 -5.52 -10.69
N ALA A 59 3.07 -5.92 -11.02
CA ALA A 59 3.74 -5.64 -12.30
C ALA A 59 3.05 -6.34 -13.49
N GLY A 60 2.54 -7.56 -13.30
CA GLY A 60 2.00 -8.40 -14.38
C GLY A 60 3.06 -9.21 -15.13
N GLU A 61 4.30 -9.18 -14.68
CA GLU A 61 5.41 -9.97 -15.19
C GLU A 61 6.31 -10.39 -14.01
N PRO A 62 6.99 -11.54 -14.11
CA PRO A 62 7.91 -11.96 -13.07
C PRO A 62 9.07 -10.96 -12.94
N GLY A 63 9.45 -10.65 -11.70
CA GLY A 63 10.60 -9.79 -11.44
C GLY A 63 11.91 -10.39 -11.95
N GLN A 64 12.84 -9.54 -12.36
CA GLN A 64 14.15 -9.92 -12.90
C GLN A 64 15.22 -10.18 -11.81
N GLY A 65 14.81 -10.19 -10.54
CA GLY A 65 15.69 -10.40 -9.38
C GLY A 65 15.33 -9.50 -8.18
N GLU A 66 15.89 -9.80 -7.01
CA GLU A 66 15.76 -8.94 -5.82
C GLU A 66 16.45 -7.58 -6.06
N MET A 67 15.97 -6.53 -5.39
CA MET A 67 16.52 -5.16 -5.44
C MET A 67 16.46 -4.48 -6.82
N THR A 68 15.60 -4.97 -7.72
CA THR A 68 15.36 -4.33 -9.02
C THR A 68 14.04 -3.58 -9.00
N TRP A 69 14.05 -2.32 -9.43
CA TRP A 69 12.85 -1.51 -9.58
C TRP A 69 12.14 -1.85 -10.89
N LEU A 70 10.88 -2.26 -10.81
CA LEU A 70 10.02 -2.56 -11.94
C LEU A 70 9.01 -1.43 -12.12
N ARG A 71 8.86 -0.95 -13.35
CA ARG A 71 7.85 0.04 -13.71
C ARG A 71 6.48 -0.65 -13.82
N THR A 72 5.48 -0.06 -13.20
CA THR A 72 4.10 -0.55 -13.26
C THR A 72 3.13 0.62 -13.20
N SER A 73 1.90 0.38 -13.63
CA SER A 73 0.78 1.30 -13.45
C SER A 73 -0.24 0.61 -12.55
N PRO A 74 -0.37 1.02 -11.28
CA PRO A 74 -1.38 0.47 -10.39
C PRO A 74 -2.76 0.91 -10.91
N GLY A 75 -3.55 -0.06 -11.35
CA GLY A 75 -4.97 0.18 -11.62
C GLY A 75 -5.27 1.01 -12.88
N ARG A 76 -6.14 2.02 -12.72
CA ARG A 76 -6.67 2.86 -13.83
C ARG A 76 -5.89 4.15 -14.03
N SER A 77 -5.06 4.55 -13.07
CA SER A 77 -4.24 5.75 -13.22
C SER A 77 -3.12 5.47 -14.24
N GLN A 78 -2.82 6.45 -15.10
CA GLN A 78 -1.68 6.37 -16.02
C GLN A 78 -0.36 6.70 -15.32
N ASP A 79 -0.41 6.99 -14.02
CA ASP A 79 0.76 7.42 -13.26
C ASP A 79 1.69 6.25 -13.00
N GLU A 80 2.94 6.44 -13.40
CA GLU A 80 3.98 5.44 -13.27
C GLU A 80 4.37 5.25 -11.80
N LEU A 81 4.47 3.99 -11.38
CA LEU A 81 4.96 3.56 -10.07
C LEU A 81 6.16 2.64 -10.28
N MET A 82 7.20 2.81 -9.46
CA MET A 82 8.28 1.83 -9.35
C MET A 82 7.99 0.89 -8.18
N VAL A 83 7.95 -0.42 -8.42
CA VAL A 83 7.82 -1.44 -7.37
C VAL A 83 9.12 -2.23 -7.26
N MET A 84 9.59 -2.46 -6.03
CA MET A 84 10.78 -3.27 -5.76
C MET A 84 10.43 -4.52 -4.95
N ASP A 85 10.96 -5.65 -5.39
CA ASP A 85 11.07 -6.85 -4.57
C ASP A 85 12.30 -6.74 -3.67
N THR A 86 12.10 -6.59 -2.36
CA THR A 86 13.24 -6.44 -1.44
C THR A 86 13.84 -7.79 -1.08
N PRO A 87 15.02 -7.86 -0.43
CA PRO A 87 15.49 -9.04 0.29
C PRO A 87 14.69 -9.24 1.58
N ALA A 88 14.61 -10.49 2.04
CA ALA A 88 13.75 -10.85 3.17
C ALA A 88 14.20 -10.13 4.45
N ILE A 89 13.22 -9.57 5.16
CA ILE A 89 13.43 -8.91 6.45
C ILE A 89 12.94 -9.81 7.58
N ASP A 90 13.79 -10.73 8.00
CA ASP A 90 13.59 -11.52 9.22
C ASP A 90 14.64 -11.14 10.27
N GLY A 91 14.64 -11.80 11.44
CA GLY A 91 15.54 -11.46 12.54
C GLY A 91 17.05 -11.55 12.23
N GLY A 92 17.43 -12.06 11.05
CA GLY A 92 18.81 -12.09 10.56
C GLY A 92 19.13 -11.06 9.47
N ALA A 93 18.20 -10.17 9.12
CA ALA A 93 18.44 -9.14 8.10
C ALA A 93 19.50 -8.14 8.58
N ALA A 94 20.44 -7.80 7.70
CA ALA A 94 21.46 -6.81 8.01
C ALA A 94 20.79 -5.45 8.25
N PRO A 95 21.19 -4.68 9.29
CA PRO A 95 20.65 -3.35 9.54
C PRO A 95 20.73 -2.42 8.32
N SER A 96 21.82 -2.53 7.54
CA SER A 96 22.01 -1.77 6.31
C SER A 96 20.97 -2.05 5.22
N THR A 97 20.40 -3.26 5.17
CA THR A 97 19.31 -3.58 4.24
C THR A 97 18.03 -2.85 4.64
N ILE A 98 17.70 -2.84 5.93
CA ILE A 98 16.51 -2.14 6.45
C ILE A 98 16.67 -0.62 6.25
N GLU A 99 17.83 -0.07 6.59
CA GLU A 99 18.15 1.34 6.38
C GLU A 99 18.07 1.72 4.90
N GLY A 100 18.62 0.89 4.01
CA GLY A 100 18.53 1.10 2.57
C GLY A 100 17.09 1.19 2.08
N ILE A 101 16.22 0.25 2.49
CA ILE A 101 14.79 0.28 2.15
C ILE A 101 14.12 1.55 2.69
N CYS A 102 14.37 1.90 3.96
CA CYS A 102 13.80 3.08 4.59
C CYS A 102 14.22 4.40 3.92
N MET A 103 15.41 4.45 3.34
CA MET A 103 15.92 5.62 2.61
C MET A 103 15.48 5.64 1.13
N ASP A 104 15.33 4.48 0.49
CA ASP A 104 15.06 4.38 -0.94
C ASP A 104 13.57 4.29 -1.32
N ALA A 105 12.72 3.84 -0.40
CA ALA A 105 11.29 3.71 -0.63
C ALA A 105 10.53 4.97 -0.19
N ASP A 106 9.63 5.46 -1.05
CA ASP A 106 8.67 6.50 -0.69
C ASP A 106 7.47 5.93 0.07
N ALA A 107 7.16 4.65 -0.18
CA ALA A 107 6.12 3.90 0.48
C ALA A 107 6.46 2.39 0.57
N VAL A 108 5.80 1.68 1.48
CA VAL A 108 6.03 0.25 1.74
C VAL A 108 4.72 -0.54 1.79
N LEU A 109 4.72 -1.72 1.15
CA LEU A 109 3.76 -2.80 1.42
C LEU A 109 4.41 -3.80 2.38
N HIS A 110 3.91 -3.88 3.61
CA HIS A 110 4.39 -4.81 4.63
C HIS A 110 3.55 -6.09 4.62
N LEU A 111 4.17 -7.21 4.23
CA LEU A 111 3.48 -8.50 4.10
C LEU A 111 3.41 -9.22 5.44
N VAL A 112 2.20 -9.56 5.82
CA VAL A 112 1.88 -10.33 7.01
C VAL A 112 1.11 -11.57 6.57
N ARG A 113 1.51 -12.75 7.05
CA ARG A 113 0.77 -13.98 6.74
C ARG A 113 -0.59 -14.01 7.44
N ARG A 114 -0.56 -13.83 8.77
CA ARG A 114 -1.72 -13.82 9.66
C ARG A 114 -1.55 -12.73 10.72
N PRO A 115 -2.62 -12.06 11.17
CA PRO A 115 -2.53 -11.04 12.22
C PRO A 115 -1.86 -11.52 13.50
N SER A 116 -2.14 -12.75 13.94
CA SER A 116 -1.57 -13.34 15.16
C SER A 116 -0.07 -13.62 15.09
N GLU A 117 0.49 -13.64 13.89
CA GLU A 117 1.92 -13.93 13.62
C GLU A 117 2.62 -12.70 13.04
N ALA A 118 1.98 -11.53 13.11
CA ALA A 118 2.50 -10.32 12.50
C ALA A 118 3.76 -9.84 13.25
N ASN A 119 4.91 -9.87 12.58
CA ASN A 119 6.06 -9.09 13.00
C ASN A 119 5.94 -7.67 12.43
N LEU A 120 5.74 -6.68 13.31
CA LEU A 120 5.61 -5.27 12.95
C LEU A 120 6.88 -4.46 13.27
N GLU A 121 7.97 -5.10 13.69
CA GLU A 121 9.23 -4.44 14.06
C GLU A 121 9.74 -3.52 12.95
N PHE A 122 9.73 -3.99 11.69
CA PHE A 122 10.10 -3.16 10.54
C PHE A 122 9.27 -1.87 10.44
N LEU A 123 7.95 -1.91 10.71
CA LEU A 123 7.12 -0.71 10.66
C LEU A 123 7.42 0.26 11.80
N HIS A 124 7.87 -0.25 12.96
CA HIS A 124 8.37 0.60 14.04
C HIS A 124 9.70 1.23 13.63
N THR A 125 10.62 0.47 13.04
CA THR A 125 11.90 0.99 12.52
C THR A 125 11.70 2.05 11.45
N LEU A 126 10.72 1.86 10.55
CA LEU A 126 10.32 2.85 9.55
C LEU A 126 9.87 4.18 10.19
N GLN A 127 9.45 4.13 11.45
CA GLN A 127 9.04 5.28 12.26
C GLN A 127 10.11 5.72 13.27
N ASP A 128 11.30 5.15 13.36
CA ASP A 128 12.28 5.56 14.39
C ASP A 128 12.73 7.02 14.21
N HIS A 129 12.75 7.48 12.97
CA HIS A 129 13.14 8.84 12.62
C HIS A 129 12.09 9.89 13.05
N PRO A 130 12.46 11.04 13.66
CA PRO A 130 11.50 12.05 14.15
C PRO A 130 10.53 12.54 13.06
N VAL A 131 11.05 12.85 11.87
CA VAL A 131 10.24 13.20 10.70
C VAL A 131 9.29 12.07 10.33
N ALA A 132 9.72 10.81 10.36
CA ALA A 132 8.89 9.67 9.97
C ALA A 132 7.71 9.47 10.93
N ARG A 133 7.91 9.66 12.24
CA ARG A 133 6.81 9.61 13.25
C ARG A 133 5.76 10.67 12.99
N ALA A 134 6.19 11.90 12.73
CA ALA A 134 5.29 13.01 12.44
C ALA A 134 4.49 12.81 11.14
N THR A 135 4.98 11.94 10.26
CA THR A 135 4.51 11.75 8.88
C THR A 135 4.18 10.29 8.55
N ALA A 136 3.63 9.53 9.50
CA ALA A 136 3.31 8.10 9.33
C ALA A 136 2.15 7.83 8.33
N VAL A 137 2.42 8.00 7.03
CA VAL A 137 1.47 7.88 5.92
C VAL A 137 1.93 6.95 4.80
N ASN A 138 3.11 6.36 4.91
CA ASN A 138 3.82 5.69 3.82
C ASN A 138 3.74 4.16 3.88
N ALA A 139 2.82 3.57 4.64
CA ALA A 139 2.75 2.12 4.80
C ALA A 139 1.33 1.56 4.60
N LEU A 140 1.25 0.41 3.93
CA LEU A 140 0.09 -0.48 3.88
C LEU A 140 0.51 -1.85 4.41
N VAL A 141 -0.36 -2.48 5.18
CA VAL A 141 -0.18 -3.89 5.56
C VAL A 141 -0.96 -4.76 4.58
N VAL A 142 -0.36 -5.86 4.13
CA VAL A 142 -1.02 -6.82 3.24
C VAL A 142 -1.10 -8.17 3.93
N LEU A 143 -2.31 -8.71 4.10
CA LEU A 143 -2.50 -10.10 4.52
C LEU A 143 -2.29 -10.99 3.30
N SER A 144 -1.05 -11.43 3.06
CA SER A 144 -0.58 -11.97 1.77
C SER A 144 -0.99 -13.42 1.48
N ARG A 145 -1.55 -14.10 2.47
CA ARG A 145 -2.12 -15.45 2.39
C ARG A 145 -3.62 -15.44 2.73
N ALA A 146 -4.36 -14.53 2.10
CA ALA A 146 -5.80 -14.42 2.34
C ALA A 146 -6.56 -15.72 2.05
N ASP A 147 -6.04 -16.57 1.17
CA ASP A 147 -6.56 -17.89 0.86
C ASP A 147 -6.45 -18.90 2.02
N GLU A 148 -5.54 -18.69 2.97
CA GLU A 148 -5.42 -19.52 4.17
C GLU A 148 -6.41 -19.10 5.27
N LEU A 149 -6.90 -17.85 5.22
CA LEU A 149 -7.84 -17.29 6.18
C LEU A 149 -9.27 -17.77 5.88
N GLY A 150 -9.67 -18.87 6.52
CA GLY A 150 -10.96 -19.55 6.27
C GLY A 150 -10.82 -20.99 5.77
N GLY A 151 -9.65 -21.60 5.96
CA GLY A 151 -9.42 -23.02 5.68
C GLY A 151 -9.33 -23.36 4.19
N GLY A 152 -8.92 -22.40 3.34
CA GLY A 152 -8.74 -22.66 1.90
C GLY A 152 -10.04 -22.80 1.10
N ARG A 153 -11.20 -22.48 1.70
CA ARG A 153 -12.50 -22.53 1.00
C ARG A 153 -12.56 -21.48 -0.11
N VAL A 154 -13.47 -21.67 -1.06
CA VAL A 154 -13.61 -20.78 -2.24
C VAL A 154 -13.94 -19.32 -1.85
N ASP A 155 -14.52 -19.10 -0.67
CA ASP A 155 -14.85 -17.81 -0.07
C ASP A 155 -13.78 -17.29 0.92
N ALA A 156 -12.59 -17.92 1.00
CA ALA A 156 -11.52 -17.54 1.94
C ALA A 156 -11.14 -16.05 1.85
N VAL A 157 -11.00 -15.50 0.64
CA VAL A 157 -10.68 -14.07 0.46
C VAL A 157 -11.79 -13.15 1.00
N ILE A 158 -13.07 -13.57 0.91
CA ILE A 158 -14.19 -12.82 1.51
C ILE A 158 -14.06 -12.82 3.05
N SER A 159 -13.76 -13.98 3.63
CA SER A 159 -13.51 -14.10 5.07
C SER A 159 -12.29 -13.28 5.51
N ALA A 160 -11.23 -13.28 4.70
CA ALA A 160 -10.02 -12.49 4.93
C ALA A 160 -10.30 -10.97 4.97
N ARG A 161 -11.27 -10.46 4.20
CA ARG A 161 -11.72 -9.06 4.28
C ARG A 161 -12.31 -8.72 5.65
N GLN A 162 -13.03 -9.64 6.28
CA GLN A 162 -13.55 -9.42 7.62
C GLN A 162 -12.41 -9.40 8.66
N VAL A 163 -11.43 -10.31 8.53
CA VAL A 163 -10.23 -10.33 9.37
C VAL A 163 -9.44 -9.03 9.23
N ALA A 164 -9.20 -8.58 7.99
CA ALA A 164 -8.52 -7.33 7.71
C ALA A 164 -9.25 -6.13 8.33
N ARG A 165 -10.58 -6.04 8.19
CA ARG A 165 -11.39 -4.96 8.80
C ARG A 165 -11.20 -4.87 10.32
N ARG A 166 -11.18 -6.02 11.02
CA ARG A 166 -10.92 -6.06 12.47
C ARG A 166 -9.48 -5.68 12.80
N TYR A 167 -8.52 -6.14 12.00
CA TYR A 167 -7.10 -5.87 12.26
C TYR A 167 -6.72 -4.39 12.04
N ARG A 168 -7.39 -3.67 11.13
CA ARG A 168 -7.18 -2.22 10.88
C ARG A 168 -7.37 -1.34 12.12
N VAL A 169 -8.23 -1.76 13.06
CA VAL A 169 -8.52 -1.02 14.29
C VAL A 169 -7.76 -1.57 15.51
N ALA A 170 -6.98 -2.64 15.34
CA ALA A 170 -6.19 -3.23 16.41
C ALA A 170 -5.12 -2.22 16.89
N PRO A 171 -4.88 -2.10 18.21
CA PRO A 171 -3.91 -1.16 18.77
C PRO A 171 -2.52 -1.29 18.14
N ASP A 172 -2.07 -2.53 17.90
CA ASP A 172 -0.72 -2.84 17.42
C ASP A 172 -0.43 -2.32 16.00
N VAL A 173 -1.47 -2.17 15.16
CA VAL A 173 -1.34 -1.68 13.77
C VAL A 173 -1.82 -0.23 13.63
N ARG A 174 -2.65 0.22 14.56
CA ARG A 174 -3.25 1.56 14.52
C ARG A 174 -2.14 2.61 14.62
N GLY A 175 -1.99 3.41 13.56
CA GLY A 175 -0.96 4.44 13.47
C GLY A 175 0.33 3.98 12.78
N LEU A 176 0.49 2.67 12.54
CA LEU A 176 1.61 2.12 11.76
C LEU A 176 1.33 2.12 10.25
N CYS A 177 0.06 2.03 9.83
CA CYS A 177 -0.29 1.99 8.41
C CYS A 177 -1.59 2.74 8.05
N GLN A 178 -1.76 3.00 6.75
CA GLN A 178 -2.94 3.63 6.16
C GLN A 178 -4.08 2.63 5.89
N ASP A 179 -3.75 1.36 5.61
CA ASP A 179 -4.75 0.31 5.48
C ASP A 179 -4.16 -1.10 5.70
N VAL A 180 -5.04 -2.08 5.89
CA VAL A 180 -4.72 -3.52 5.88
C VAL A 180 -5.53 -4.20 4.78
N VAL A 181 -4.90 -4.73 3.74
CA VAL A 181 -5.59 -5.32 2.58
C VAL A 181 -5.31 -6.83 2.49
N PRO A 182 -6.31 -7.70 2.39
CA PRO A 182 -6.09 -9.12 2.18
C PRO A 182 -5.90 -9.44 0.69
N VAL A 183 -4.87 -10.23 0.39
CA VAL A 183 -4.58 -10.67 -0.98
C VAL A 183 -4.21 -12.15 -0.96
N ALA A 184 -4.78 -12.93 -1.88
CA ALA A 184 -4.31 -14.27 -2.21
C ALA A 184 -3.23 -14.14 -3.29
N GLY A 185 -1.97 -13.96 -2.86
CA GLY A 185 -0.87 -13.55 -3.76
C GLY A 185 -0.66 -14.49 -4.95
N LEU A 186 -0.71 -15.81 -4.72
CA LEU A 186 -0.56 -16.82 -5.78
C LEU A 186 -1.70 -16.72 -6.81
N LEU A 187 -2.96 -16.62 -6.34
CA LEU A 187 -4.10 -16.44 -7.23
C LEU A 187 -3.99 -15.14 -8.04
N ALA A 188 -3.54 -14.05 -7.42
CA ALA A 188 -3.34 -12.76 -8.06
C ALA A 188 -2.29 -12.83 -9.18
N ALA A 189 -1.13 -13.41 -8.88
CA ALA A 189 -0.04 -13.58 -9.84
C ALA A 189 -0.45 -14.53 -10.98
N ALA A 190 -0.98 -15.71 -10.64
CA ALA A 190 -1.40 -16.71 -11.61
C ALA A 190 -2.50 -16.16 -12.54
N GLY A 191 -3.48 -15.42 -12.02
CA GLY A 191 -4.51 -14.79 -12.86
C GLY A 191 -3.98 -13.70 -13.80
N ARG A 192 -2.85 -13.04 -13.47
CA ARG A 192 -2.22 -12.00 -14.30
C ARG A 192 -1.32 -12.57 -15.38
N THR A 193 -0.70 -13.72 -15.13
CA THR A 193 0.33 -14.32 -15.98
C THR A 193 -0.05 -15.75 -16.38
N LEU A 194 -1.35 -16.03 -16.49
CA LEU A 194 -1.89 -17.34 -16.88
C LEU A 194 -1.42 -17.67 -18.30
N THR A 195 -0.91 -18.87 -18.50
CA THR A 195 -0.43 -19.35 -19.80
C THR A 195 -1.37 -20.42 -20.39
N GLU A 196 -1.30 -20.62 -21.70
CA GLU A 196 -2.10 -21.63 -22.41
C GLU A 196 -1.88 -23.06 -21.88
N PRO A 197 -0.64 -23.53 -21.64
CA PRO A 197 -0.43 -24.88 -21.10
C PRO A 197 -1.02 -25.09 -19.70
N GLU A 198 -0.93 -24.06 -18.84
CA GLU A 198 -1.53 -24.09 -17.50
C GLU A 198 -3.07 -24.14 -17.58
N PHE A 199 -3.65 -23.36 -18.49
CA PHE A 199 -5.08 -23.36 -18.74
C PHE A 199 -5.59 -24.72 -19.22
N GLU A 200 -4.91 -25.34 -20.20
CA GLU A 200 -5.28 -26.67 -20.71
C GLU A 200 -5.16 -27.76 -19.65
N THR A 201 -4.16 -27.67 -18.76
CA THR A 201 -4.03 -28.58 -17.62
C THR A 201 -5.20 -28.42 -16.65
N LEU A 202 -5.59 -27.18 -16.34
CA LEU A 202 -6.77 -26.90 -15.49
C LEU A 202 -8.07 -27.38 -16.15
N ARG A 203 -8.21 -27.23 -17.47
CA ARG A 203 -9.37 -27.71 -18.24
C ARG A 203 -9.48 -29.24 -18.19
N THR A 204 -8.35 -29.93 -18.32
CA THR A 204 -8.26 -31.40 -18.19
C THR A 204 -8.69 -31.85 -16.79
N LEU A 205 -8.21 -31.19 -15.74
CA LEU A 205 -8.62 -31.46 -14.37
C LEU A 205 -10.10 -31.14 -14.11
N ALA A 206 -10.64 -30.10 -14.76
CA ALA A 206 -12.03 -29.68 -14.59
C ALA A 206 -13.03 -30.69 -15.18
N ALA A 207 -12.61 -31.46 -16.19
CA ALA A 207 -13.39 -32.51 -16.83
C ALA A 207 -13.58 -33.77 -15.94
N VAL A 208 -12.71 -33.98 -14.95
CA VAL A 208 -12.86 -35.06 -13.96
C VAL A 208 -14.10 -34.83 -13.11
N SER A 209 -14.79 -35.89 -12.69
CA SER A 209 -15.95 -35.76 -11.82
C SER A 209 -15.57 -35.11 -10.48
N ARG A 210 -16.51 -34.35 -9.89
CA ARG A 210 -16.28 -33.70 -8.59
C ARG A 210 -16.02 -34.72 -7.49
N THR A 211 -16.74 -35.84 -7.50
CA THR A 211 -16.65 -36.93 -6.52
C THR A 211 -15.26 -37.57 -6.48
N GLU A 212 -14.63 -37.77 -7.63
CA GLU A 212 -13.28 -38.36 -7.71
C GLU A 212 -12.19 -37.37 -7.33
N LEU A 213 -12.39 -36.09 -7.64
CA LEU A 213 -11.37 -35.06 -7.46
C LEU A 213 -11.33 -34.49 -6.04
N GLU A 214 -12.47 -34.32 -5.37
CA GLU A 214 -12.54 -33.73 -4.03
C GLU A 214 -11.62 -34.40 -2.99
N PRO A 215 -11.54 -35.74 -2.89
CA PRO A 215 -10.63 -36.41 -1.96
C PRO A 215 -9.15 -36.09 -2.21
N ARG A 216 -8.78 -35.87 -3.48
CA ARG A 216 -7.42 -35.50 -3.90
C ARG A 216 -7.09 -34.04 -3.58
N MET A 217 -8.11 -33.20 -3.49
CA MET A 217 -7.96 -31.77 -3.16
C MET A 217 -7.93 -31.48 -1.66
N LEU A 218 -7.87 -32.47 -0.77
CA LEU A 218 -7.86 -32.26 0.69
C LEU A 218 -6.51 -31.76 1.22
N SER A 219 -5.42 -32.02 0.52
CA SER A 219 -4.06 -31.62 0.89
C SER A 219 -3.18 -31.52 -0.35
N THR A 220 -2.06 -30.80 -0.27
CA THR A 220 -1.05 -30.76 -1.34
C THR A 220 -0.55 -32.16 -1.71
N ASP A 221 -0.25 -33.00 -0.71
CA ASP A 221 0.35 -34.33 -0.93
C ASP A 221 -0.58 -35.26 -1.72
N ARG A 222 -1.86 -35.30 -1.34
CA ARG A 222 -2.90 -36.04 -2.07
C ARG A 222 -3.12 -35.54 -3.49
N PHE A 223 -2.91 -34.26 -3.74
CA PHE A 223 -3.10 -33.70 -5.07
C PHE A 223 -1.94 -34.05 -5.99
N VAL A 224 -0.70 -34.15 -5.48
CA VAL A 224 0.49 -34.51 -6.28
C VAL A 224 0.82 -36.00 -6.26
N ALA A 225 0.09 -36.81 -5.50
CA ALA A 225 0.28 -38.27 -5.47
C ALA A 225 0.22 -38.90 -6.87
N GLU A 226 1.04 -39.93 -7.11
CA GLU A 226 1.16 -40.60 -8.41
C GLU A 226 -0.19 -41.09 -8.95
N GLU A 227 -0.98 -41.76 -8.12
CA GLU A 227 -2.33 -42.21 -8.45
C GLU A 227 -3.32 -41.03 -8.47
N PHE A 228 -3.78 -40.67 -9.67
CA PHE A 228 -4.65 -39.52 -9.88
C PHE A 228 -5.70 -39.78 -10.96
N PRO A 229 -6.97 -39.36 -10.79
CA PRO A 229 -8.07 -39.65 -11.71
C PRO A 229 -8.09 -38.73 -12.96
N ALA A 230 -6.93 -38.33 -13.46
CA ALA A 230 -6.79 -37.46 -14.63
C ALA A 230 -5.50 -37.77 -15.40
N PRO A 231 -5.47 -37.59 -16.74
CA PRO A 231 -4.26 -37.75 -17.55
C PRO A 231 -3.36 -36.50 -17.43
N VAL A 232 -2.98 -36.14 -16.20
CA VAL A 232 -2.05 -35.06 -15.88
C VAL A 232 -0.93 -35.69 -15.07
N THR A 233 0.33 -35.29 -15.28
CA THR A 233 1.44 -35.87 -14.52
C THR A 233 1.51 -35.31 -13.10
N ALA A 234 2.16 -36.02 -12.16
CA ALA A 234 2.44 -35.49 -10.83
C ALA A 234 3.27 -34.20 -10.88
N ALA A 235 4.22 -34.11 -11.82
CA ALA A 235 5.04 -32.93 -12.04
C ALA A 235 4.22 -31.71 -12.49
N ASP A 236 3.30 -31.87 -13.44
CA ASP A 236 2.43 -30.79 -13.91
C ASP A 236 1.47 -30.33 -12.79
N ARG A 237 0.95 -31.27 -11.98
CA ARG A 237 0.14 -30.93 -10.80
C ARG A 237 0.94 -30.17 -9.76
N ALA A 238 2.20 -30.56 -9.51
CA ALA A 238 3.09 -29.86 -8.60
C ALA A 238 3.42 -28.44 -9.10
N ALA A 239 3.65 -28.27 -10.40
CA ALA A 239 3.85 -26.96 -11.03
C ALA A 239 2.60 -26.07 -10.87
N LEU A 240 1.40 -26.60 -11.13
CA LEU A 240 0.14 -25.89 -10.88
C LEU A 240 -0.02 -25.49 -9.41
N LEU A 241 0.29 -26.38 -8.46
CA LEU A 241 0.24 -26.01 -7.03
C LEU A 241 1.23 -24.90 -6.69
N GLY A 242 2.45 -24.94 -7.23
CA GLY A 242 3.43 -23.87 -7.02
C GLY A 242 2.95 -22.51 -7.50
N ARG A 243 2.14 -22.49 -8.56
CA ARG A 243 1.62 -21.26 -9.17
C ARG A 243 0.31 -20.74 -8.57
N PHE A 244 -0.66 -21.63 -8.35
CA PHE A 244 -2.01 -21.25 -7.94
C PHE A 244 -2.26 -21.48 -6.45
N GLY A 245 -1.48 -22.36 -5.82
CA GLY A 245 -1.85 -22.96 -4.55
C GLY A 245 -3.10 -23.83 -4.68
N LEU A 246 -3.40 -24.61 -3.64
CA LEU A 246 -4.56 -25.51 -3.64
C LEU A 246 -5.89 -24.75 -3.73
N PHE A 247 -5.97 -23.58 -3.11
CA PHE A 247 -7.12 -22.68 -3.22
C PHE A 247 -7.33 -22.19 -4.65
N GLY A 248 -6.27 -21.70 -5.31
CA GLY A 248 -6.37 -21.19 -6.68
C GLY A 248 -6.76 -22.27 -7.68
N VAL A 249 -6.20 -23.49 -7.55
CA VAL A 249 -6.64 -24.64 -8.36
C VAL A 249 -8.13 -24.89 -8.13
N ARG A 250 -8.59 -25.00 -6.89
CA ARG A 250 -10.01 -25.26 -6.57
C ARG A 250 -10.95 -24.21 -7.15
N LEU A 251 -10.57 -22.94 -7.03
CA LEU A 251 -11.33 -21.83 -7.61
C LEU A 251 -11.35 -21.94 -9.14
N ALA A 252 -10.20 -22.14 -9.78
CA ALA A 252 -10.11 -22.24 -11.23
C ALA A 252 -10.99 -23.36 -11.80
N LEU A 253 -10.94 -24.56 -11.21
CA LEU A 253 -11.79 -25.67 -11.63
C LEU A 253 -13.29 -25.37 -11.45
N THR A 254 -13.64 -24.67 -10.37
CA THR A 254 -15.03 -24.24 -10.13
C THR A 254 -15.49 -23.23 -11.18
N LEU A 255 -14.62 -22.32 -11.61
CA LEU A 255 -14.92 -21.31 -12.62
C LEU A 255 -15.01 -21.91 -14.03
N ILE A 256 -14.11 -22.82 -14.39
CA ILE A 256 -14.16 -23.50 -15.70
C ILE A 256 -15.48 -24.28 -15.85
N ARG A 257 -15.91 -24.97 -14.79
CA ARG A 257 -17.23 -25.67 -14.76
C ARG A 257 -18.44 -24.73 -14.77
N ARG A 258 -18.24 -23.43 -14.62
CA ARG A 258 -19.26 -22.36 -14.67
C ARG A 258 -18.98 -21.39 -15.83
N ASP A 259 -18.59 -21.95 -16.97
CA ASP A 259 -18.47 -21.25 -18.26
C ASP A 259 -17.28 -20.28 -18.38
N ALA A 260 -16.26 -20.39 -17.52
CA ALA A 260 -14.95 -19.76 -17.74
C ALA A 260 -14.01 -20.70 -18.52
N ASP A 261 -14.46 -21.15 -19.69
CA ASP A 261 -13.85 -22.22 -20.50
C ASP A 261 -12.86 -21.72 -21.55
N THR A 262 -12.43 -20.46 -21.45
CA THR A 262 -11.32 -19.88 -22.23
C THR A 262 -10.31 -19.23 -21.30
N LEU A 263 -9.05 -19.17 -21.72
CA LEU A 263 -7.98 -18.52 -20.95
C LEU A 263 -8.34 -17.08 -20.55
N PRO A 264 -8.82 -16.20 -21.46
CA PRO A 264 -9.20 -14.84 -21.09
C PRO A 264 -10.37 -14.79 -20.09
N ALA A 265 -11.37 -15.67 -20.26
CA ALA A 265 -12.51 -15.73 -19.35
C ALA A 265 -12.09 -16.16 -17.94
N LEU A 266 -11.21 -17.17 -17.83
CA LEU A 266 -10.68 -17.62 -16.55
C LEU A 266 -9.83 -16.53 -15.88
N ALA A 267 -8.85 -15.97 -16.59
CA ALA A 267 -7.99 -14.91 -16.07
C ALA A 267 -8.80 -13.69 -15.58
N GLY A 268 -9.80 -13.27 -16.37
CA GLY A 268 -10.72 -12.18 -16.02
C GLY A 268 -11.54 -12.44 -14.76
N GLN A 269 -11.73 -13.71 -14.37
CA GLN A 269 -12.45 -14.10 -13.16
C GLN A 269 -11.56 -14.38 -11.94
N LEU A 270 -10.31 -14.81 -12.12
CA LEU A 270 -9.36 -15.07 -11.03
C LEU A 270 -8.90 -13.77 -10.37
N VAL A 271 -8.54 -12.75 -11.17
CA VAL A 271 -7.98 -11.49 -10.67
C VAL A 271 -8.92 -10.77 -9.69
N PRO A 272 -10.22 -10.53 -9.99
CA PRO A 272 -11.13 -9.86 -9.05
C PRO A 272 -11.35 -10.64 -7.73
N ARG A 273 -11.14 -11.95 -7.74
CA ARG A 273 -11.33 -12.83 -6.57
C ARG A 273 -10.07 -12.97 -5.71
N SER A 274 -8.94 -12.46 -6.17
CA SER A 274 -7.66 -12.52 -5.46
C SER A 274 -7.47 -11.44 -4.39
N GLY A 275 -8.28 -10.38 -4.40
CA GLY A 275 -8.05 -9.17 -3.57
C GLY A 275 -7.05 -8.18 -4.17
N LEU A 276 -6.47 -8.46 -5.34
CA LEU A 276 -5.52 -7.56 -6.01
C LEU A 276 -6.15 -6.21 -6.41
N ALA A 277 -7.43 -6.21 -6.82
CA ALA A 277 -8.14 -4.97 -7.13
C ALA A 277 -8.22 -4.05 -5.90
N ASP A 278 -8.63 -4.60 -4.75
CA ASP A 278 -8.69 -3.87 -3.48
C ASP A 278 -7.32 -3.31 -3.08
N LEU A 279 -6.23 -4.05 -3.36
CA LEU A 279 -4.85 -3.57 -3.11
C LEU A 279 -4.45 -2.43 -4.06
N ARG A 280 -4.76 -2.54 -5.36
CA ARG A 280 -4.48 -1.48 -6.33
C ARG A 280 -5.24 -0.20 -5.98
N ASP A 281 -6.52 -0.31 -5.63
CA ASP A 281 -7.33 0.83 -5.19
C ASP A 281 -6.75 1.47 -3.92
N ALA A 282 -6.23 0.67 -2.99
CA ALA A 282 -5.55 1.18 -1.79
C ALA A 282 -4.23 1.90 -2.12
N ILE A 283 -3.41 1.35 -3.03
CA ILE A 283 -2.17 1.98 -3.51
C ILE A 283 -2.48 3.30 -4.22
N ASP A 284 -3.46 3.30 -5.12
CA ASP A 284 -3.87 4.50 -5.86
C ASP A 284 -4.33 5.60 -4.90
N GLY A 285 -5.23 5.24 -3.98
CA GLY A 285 -5.84 6.19 -3.06
C GLY A 285 -4.92 6.69 -1.94
N CYS A 286 -4.00 5.85 -1.45
CA CYS A 286 -3.12 6.22 -0.34
C CYS A 286 -1.77 6.77 -0.81
N PHE A 287 -1.26 6.30 -1.94
CA PHE A 287 0.11 6.57 -2.38
C PHE A 287 0.17 7.36 -3.68
N VAL A 288 -0.40 6.86 -4.77
CA VAL A 288 -0.24 7.46 -6.11
C VAL A 288 -0.90 8.84 -6.19
N ALA A 289 -2.17 8.94 -5.79
CA ALA A 289 -2.90 10.21 -5.73
C ALA A 289 -2.23 11.25 -4.80
N ARG A 290 -1.28 10.81 -3.97
CA ARG A 290 -0.59 11.57 -2.93
C ARG A 290 0.92 11.63 -3.12
N ARG A 291 1.39 11.35 -4.34
CA ARG A 291 2.81 11.26 -4.70
C ARG A 291 3.61 12.45 -4.20
N ASP A 292 3.16 13.68 -4.47
CA ASP A 292 3.89 14.90 -4.09
C ASP A 292 4.14 15.00 -2.59
N VAL A 293 3.16 14.61 -1.78
CA VAL A 293 3.28 14.64 -0.31
C VAL A 293 4.24 13.55 0.19
N LEU A 294 4.22 12.36 -0.42
CA LEU A 294 5.15 11.29 -0.09
C LEU A 294 6.59 11.60 -0.54
N LYS A 295 6.76 12.21 -1.72
CA LYS A 295 8.07 12.70 -2.19
C LYS A 295 8.62 13.78 -1.28
N ALA A 296 7.78 14.75 -0.91
CA ALA A 296 8.15 15.76 0.06
C ALA A 296 8.58 15.15 1.39
N ARG A 297 7.82 14.17 1.90
CA ARG A 297 8.18 13.41 3.10
C ARG A 297 9.56 12.76 2.99
N SER A 298 9.80 11.97 1.95
CA SER A 298 11.09 11.27 1.74
C SER A 298 12.25 12.26 1.69
N ALA A 299 12.06 13.39 1.01
CA ALA A 299 13.10 14.38 0.86
C ALA A 299 13.38 15.18 2.16
N LEU A 300 12.35 15.44 2.99
CA LEU A 300 12.53 16.01 4.33
C LEU A 300 13.26 15.06 5.28
N ILE A 301 13.03 13.74 5.18
CA ILE A 301 13.83 12.73 5.90
C ILE A 301 15.29 12.80 5.41
N GLY A 302 15.50 12.82 4.09
CA GLY A 302 16.84 12.93 3.51
C GLY A 302 17.58 14.20 3.94
N LEU A 303 16.88 15.34 4.08
CA LEU A 303 17.45 16.58 4.59
C LEU A 303 17.83 16.48 6.08
N GLU A 304 16.94 15.94 6.93
CA GLU A 304 17.23 15.74 8.36
C GLU A 304 18.52 14.94 8.53
N VAL A 305 18.69 13.87 7.75
CA VAL A 305 19.86 13.00 7.86
C VAL A 305 21.15 13.79 7.64
N VAL A 306 21.18 14.73 6.69
CA VAL A 306 22.36 15.58 6.47
C VAL A 306 22.55 16.56 7.62
N LEU A 307 21.48 17.23 8.06
CA LEU A 307 21.54 18.18 9.18
C LEU A 307 22.07 17.52 10.46
N ARG A 308 21.73 16.25 10.68
CA ARG A 308 22.18 15.46 11.83
C ARG A 308 23.61 14.94 11.68
N MET A 309 23.98 14.47 10.49
CA MET A 309 25.28 13.84 10.26
C MET A 309 26.42 14.85 10.02
N GLU A 310 26.11 16.04 9.50
CA GLU A 310 27.07 17.11 9.25
C GLU A 310 26.55 18.44 9.85
N PRO A 311 26.50 18.57 11.19
CA PRO A 311 25.94 19.76 11.86
C PRO A 311 26.85 20.98 11.68
N ARG A 312 26.27 22.12 11.30
CA ARG A 312 27.02 23.36 11.02
C ARG A 312 26.21 24.61 11.38
N PRO A 313 26.84 25.71 11.85
CA PRO A 313 26.12 26.93 12.21
C PRO A 313 25.28 27.53 11.07
N ALA A 314 25.81 27.49 9.84
CA ALA A 314 25.12 27.99 8.65
C ALA A 314 23.83 27.21 8.31
N ALA A 315 23.67 25.98 8.81
CA ALA A 315 22.50 25.14 8.59
C ALA A 315 21.39 25.32 9.64
N ALA A 316 21.61 26.14 10.68
CA ALA A 316 20.60 26.39 11.72
C ALA A 316 19.27 26.96 11.17
N PRO A 317 19.26 27.88 10.18
CA PRO A 317 18.02 28.34 9.54
C PRO A 317 17.27 27.22 8.82
N LEU A 318 18.00 26.28 8.17
CA LEU A 318 17.41 25.14 7.48
C LEU A 318 16.70 24.20 8.46
N ALA A 319 17.34 23.91 9.60
CA ALA A 319 16.73 23.09 10.66
C ALA A 319 15.45 23.73 11.21
N ALA A 320 15.47 25.05 11.45
CA ALA A 320 14.29 25.79 11.88
C ALA A 320 13.16 25.76 10.84
N GLU A 321 13.48 25.91 9.54
CA GLU A 321 12.46 25.81 8.48
C GLU A 321 11.92 24.39 8.33
N LEU A 322 12.76 23.35 8.46
CA LEU A 322 12.32 21.96 8.51
C LEU A 322 11.32 21.74 9.66
N GLU A 323 11.64 22.19 10.87
CA GLU A 323 10.72 22.10 12.01
C GLU A 323 9.40 22.84 11.77
N ARG A 324 9.46 24.06 11.21
CA ARG A 324 8.27 24.83 10.83
C ARG A 324 7.42 24.10 9.79
N LEU A 325 8.04 23.50 8.78
CA LEU A 325 7.34 22.70 7.77
C LEU A 325 6.63 21.51 8.40
N LEU A 326 7.31 20.75 9.26
CA LEU A 326 6.73 19.58 9.92
C LEU A 326 5.60 19.94 10.88
N ALA A 327 5.78 21.01 11.67
CA ALA A 327 4.74 21.51 12.57
C ALA A 327 3.48 21.99 11.80
N GLY A 328 3.71 22.57 10.62
CA GLY A 328 2.66 23.09 9.73
C GLY A 328 2.09 22.08 8.73
N ALA A 329 2.60 20.85 8.66
CA ALA A 329 2.25 19.88 7.62
C ALA A 329 0.88 19.23 7.86
N HIS A 330 -0.17 20.02 7.66
CA HIS A 330 -1.57 19.59 7.69
C HIS A 330 -1.86 18.52 6.63
N ASP A 331 -1.16 18.53 5.51
CA ASP A 331 -1.28 17.53 4.43
C ASP A 331 -1.21 16.09 4.97
N PHE A 332 -0.28 15.78 5.89
CA PHE A 332 -0.18 14.44 6.50
C PHE A 332 -1.38 14.09 7.39
N ARG A 333 -2.05 15.08 7.98
CA ARG A 333 -3.29 14.88 8.75
C ARG A 333 -4.46 14.61 7.82
N GLU A 334 -4.55 15.33 6.70
CA GLU A 334 -5.53 15.07 5.65
C GLU A 334 -5.40 13.65 5.11
N LEU A 335 -4.18 13.20 4.79
CA LEU A 335 -3.92 11.84 4.31
C LEU A 335 -4.40 10.77 5.28
N ARG A 336 -4.02 10.90 6.56
CA ARG A 336 -4.46 9.97 7.62
C ARG A 336 -5.97 9.96 7.77
N LEU A 337 -6.61 11.13 7.67
CA LEU A 337 -8.07 11.23 7.77
C LEU A 337 -8.76 10.58 6.57
N VAL A 338 -8.28 10.81 5.34
CA VAL A 338 -8.81 10.15 4.14
C VAL A 338 -8.75 8.64 4.30
N ALA A 339 -7.60 8.10 4.71
CA ALA A 339 -7.46 6.68 4.94
C ALA A 339 -8.39 6.20 6.06
N ALA A 340 -8.47 6.92 7.19
CA ALA A 340 -9.33 6.55 8.31
C ALA A 340 -10.83 6.50 7.91
N LEU A 341 -11.31 7.47 7.14
CA LEU A 341 -12.69 7.53 6.65
C LEU A 341 -12.98 6.43 5.61
N ARG A 342 -12.09 6.19 4.66
CA ARG A 342 -12.24 5.13 3.64
C ARG A 342 -12.26 3.74 4.27
N THR A 343 -11.40 3.51 5.26
CA THR A 343 -11.24 2.22 5.93
C THR A 343 -12.24 1.98 7.07
N GLY A 344 -13.01 2.99 7.46
CA GLY A 344 -13.99 2.91 8.54
C GLY A 344 -13.40 3.01 9.94
N ARG A 345 -12.11 3.37 10.07
CA ARG A 345 -11.45 3.64 11.37
C ARG A 345 -11.98 4.90 12.04
N THR A 346 -12.57 5.80 11.26
CA THR A 346 -13.37 6.94 11.73
C THR A 346 -14.72 6.87 11.02
N HIS A 347 -15.81 7.07 11.77
CA HIS A 347 -17.16 7.06 11.23
C HIS A 347 -17.75 8.48 11.20
N PHE A 348 -18.49 8.75 10.14
CA PHE A 348 -19.41 9.87 10.06
C PHE A 348 -20.67 9.36 9.33
N PRO A 349 -21.83 9.99 9.51
CA PRO A 349 -22.97 9.81 8.62
C PRO A 349 -22.56 9.93 7.15
N ALA A 350 -23.22 9.20 6.24
CA ALA A 350 -22.77 9.06 4.84
C ALA A 350 -22.56 10.40 4.13
N GLU A 351 -23.44 11.38 4.36
CA GLU A 351 -23.33 12.73 3.81
C GLU A 351 -22.10 13.46 4.35
N LEU A 352 -21.94 13.51 5.67
CA LEU A 352 -20.78 14.14 6.33
C LEU A 352 -19.47 13.45 5.95
N LYS A 353 -19.46 12.13 5.80
CA LYS A 353 -18.27 11.39 5.32
C LYS A 353 -17.90 11.80 3.91
N THR A 354 -18.88 11.92 3.01
CA THR A 354 -18.67 12.32 1.62
C THR A 354 -18.13 13.74 1.54
N ASP A 355 -18.70 14.66 2.32
CA ASP A 355 -18.23 16.03 2.42
C ASP A 355 -16.83 16.12 3.04
N ALA A 356 -16.55 15.37 4.11
CA ALA A 356 -15.23 15.33 4.72
C ALA A 356 -14.18 14.92 3.70
N LEU A 357 -14.40 13.78 3.02
CA LEU A 357 -13.49 13.25 2.01
C LEU A 357 -13.24 14.27 0.90
N ARG A 358 -14.28 14.95 0.41
CA ARG A 358 -14.16 16.00 -0.60
C ARG A 358 -13.32 17.18 -0.09
N LEU A 359 -13.61 17.71 1.09
CA LEU A 359 -12.95 18.91 1.65
C LEU A 359 -11.48 18.68 2.04
N VAL A 360 -11.12 17.47 2.47
CA VAL A 360 -9.71 17.07 2.71
C VAL A 360 -9.01 16.58 1.45
N GLY A 361 -9.65 16.77 0.29
CA GLY A 361 -9.06 16.61 -1.03
C GLY A 361 -8.89 15.16 -1.49
N ALA A 362 -9.74 14.23 -1.05
CA ALA A 362 -9.67 12.82 -1.46
C ALA A 362 -9.92 12.60 -2.96
N SER A 363 -10.55 13.57 -3.63
CA SER A 363 -10.87 13.56 -5.06
C SER A 363 -10.06 14.58 -5.88
N GLY A 364 -9.10 15.25 -5.26
CA GLY A 364 -8.36 16.36 -5.86
C GLY A 364 -7.97 17.40 -4.82
N THR A 365 -6.86 18.10 -5.03
CA THR A 365 -6.32 19.06 -4.04
C THR A 365 -6.70 20.49 -4.33
N SER A 366 -7.23 20.80 -5.51
CA SER A 366 -7.59 22.18 -5.87
C SER A 366 -8.78 22.69 -5.05
N ARG A 367 -8.84 24.01 -4.87
CA ARG A 367 -9.97 24.66 -4.21
C ARG A 367 -11.32 24.30 -4.87
N ALA A 368 -11.36 24.25 -6.20
CA ALA A 368 -12.58 23.96 -6.95
C ALA A 368 -13.07 22.52 -6.72
N GLU A 369 -12.17 21.54 -6.70
CA GLU A 369 -12.51 20.14 -6.41
C GLU A 369 -12.97 19.94 -4.95
N ARG A 370 -12.34 20.66 -4.01
CA ARG A 370 -12.65 20.57 -2.58
C ARG A 370 -13.95 21.25 -2.21
N LEU A 371 -14.23 22.46 -2.72
CA LEU A 371 -15.42 23.24 -2.35
C LEU A 371 -16.59 23.09 -3.31
N GLY A 372 -16.34 22.74 -4.57
CA GLY A 372 -17.36 22.81 -5.61
C GLY A 372 -17.92 24.23 -5.69
N THR A 373 -19.24 24.37 -5.56
CA THR A 373 -19.94 25.65 -5.52
C THR A 373 -20.21 26.17 -4.09
N GLU A 374 -19.80 25.43 -3.05
CA GLU A 374 -20.07 25.77 -1.66
C GLU A 374 -19.20 26.95 -1.18
N PRO A 375 -19.79 27.99 -0.56
CA PRO A 375 -19.00 29.05 0.07
C PRO A 375 -18.13 28.51 1.22
N VAL A 376 -16.83 28.79 1.19
CA VAL A 376 -15.87 28.26 2.18
C VAL A 376 -16.25 28.56 3.63
N LEU A 377 -16.83 29.73 3.91
CA LEU A 377 -17.24 30.11 5.27
C LEU A 377 -18.41 29.27 5.79
N LEU A 378 -19.29 28.79 4.90
CA LEU A 378 -20.37 27.87 5.26
C LEU A 378 -19.78 26.52 5.68
N ALA A 379 -18.83 26.00 4.89
CA ALA A 379 -18.11 24.77 5.21
C ALA A 379 -17.37 24.87 6.55
N VAL A 380 -16.68 26.00 6.82
CA VAL A 380 -15.99 26.25 8.10
C VAL A 380 -16.97 26.17 9.27
N ARG A 381 -18.12 26.88 9.20
CA ARG A 381 -19.12 26.88 10.29
C ARG A 381 -19.67 25.49 10.54
N ARG A 382 -20.14 24.82 9.47
CA ARG A 382 -20.70 23.47 9.54
C ARG A 382 -19.74 22.48 10.19
N TRP A 383 -18.45 22.51 9.82
CA TRP A 383 -17.47 21.59 10.38
C TRP A 383 -16.99 21.98 11.79
N ARG A 384 -17.06 23.25 12.17
CA ARG A 384 -16.86 23.67 13.57
C ARG A 384 -17.97 23.13 14.47
N ASP A 385 -19.22 23.19 14.01
CA ASP A 385 -20.36 22.60 14.74
C ASP A 385 -20.14 21.10 14.96
N GLN A 386 -19.62 20.37 13.96
CA GLN A 386 -19.25 18.96 14.14
C GLN A 386 -18.06 18.77 15.09
N ALA A 387 -17.03 19.62 15.01
CA ALA A 387 -15.86 19.53 15.88
C ALA A 387 -16.21 19.82 17.36
N GLU A 388 -17.28 20.57 17.62
CA GLU A 388 -17.79 20.90 18.95
C GLU A 388 -18.95 20.01 19.40
N ASN A 389 -19.45 19.12 18.53
CA ASN A 389 -20.60 18.27 18.83
C ASN A 389 -20.31 17.26 19.96
N PRO A 390 -21.02 17.32 21.11
CA PRO A 390 -20.80 16.41 22.23
C PRO A 390 -21.25 14.97 21.94
N GLU A 391 -22.12 14.74 20.95
CA GLU A 391 -22.60 13.40 20.57
C GLU A 391 -21.54 12.58 19.83
N LEU A 392 -20.55 13.25 19.22
CA LEU A 392 -19.45 12.59 18.54
C LEU A 392 -18.41 12.06 19.55
N SER A 393 -17.69 11.01 19.17
CA SER A 393 -16.52 10.57 19.94
C SER A 393 -15.39 11.60 19.86
N ALA A 394 -14.43 11.53 20.80
CA ALA A 394 -13.24 12.39 20.75
C ALA A 394 -12.45 12.24 19.44
N GLY A 395 -12.40 11.03 18.86
CA GLY A 395 -11.75 10.78 17.57
C GLY A 395 -12.49 11.41 16.40
N GLU A 396 -13.82 11.40 16.41
CA GLU A 396 -14.66 12.02 15.38
C GLU A 396 -14.62 13.55 15.46
N ARG A 397 -14.64 14.14 16.67
CA ARG A 397 -14.39 15.58 16.84
C ARG A 397 -13.01 15.99 16.34
N GLN A 398 -11.97 15.21 16.64
CA GLN A 398 -10.62 15.47 16.13
C GLN A 398 -10.56 15.37 14.60
N ALA A 399 -11.28 14.41 14.01
CA ALA A 399 -11.41 14.29 12.56
C ALA A 399 -12.13 15.52 11.95
N ALA A 400 -13.22 15.97 12.56
CA ALA A 400 -13.91 17.19 12.14
C ALA A 400 -12.99 18.43 12.23
N ALA A 401 -12.18 18.54 13.29
CA ALA A 401 -11.20 19.62 13.44
C ALA A 401 -10.15 19.62 12.31
N VAL A 402 -9.75 18.45 11.79
CA VAL A 402 -8.88 18.38 10.60
C VAL A 402 -9.60 18.96 9.37
N VAL A 403 -10.88 18.66 9.17
CA VAL A 403 -11.67 19.24 8.07
C VAL A 403 -11.83 20.76 8.22
N VAL A 404 -12.08 21.24 9.44
CA VAL A 404 -12.13 22.68 9.75
C VAL A 404 -10.83 23.37 9.31
N ARG A 405 -9.68 22.81 9.69
CA ARG A 405 -8.37 23.37 9.33
C ARG A 405 -8.14 23.40 7.81
N SER A 406 -8.60 22.39 7.07
CA SER A 406 -8.58 22.40 5.60
C SER A 406 -9.45 23.55 5.04
N CYS A 407 -10.65 23.74 5.59
CA CYS A 407 -11.54 24.82 5.17
C CYS A 407 -10.97 26.21 5.50
N GLU A 408 -10.37 26.39 6.67
CA GLU A 408 -9.69 27.63 7.08
C GLU A 408 -8.48 27.94 6.19
N ALA A 409 -7.67 26.94 5.87
CA ALA A 409 -6.52 27.11 4.96
C ALA A 409 -6.97 27.57 3.57
N MET A 410 -8.07 27.01 3.06
CA MET A 410 -8.71 27.50 1.84
C MET A 410 -9.21 28.94 2.03
N ALA A 411 -9.91 29.27 3.13
CA ALA A 411 -10.40 30.62 3.37
C ALA A 411 -9.28 31.69 3.37
N ASN A 412 -8.09 31.32 3.87
CA ASN A 412 -6.91 32.17 3.95
C ASN A 412 -6.06 32.18 2.65
N GLY A 413 -6.48 31.47 1.58
CA GLY A 413 -5.73 31.40 0.32
C GLY A 413 -4.41 30.63 0.40
N THR A 414 -4.25 29.75 1.40
CA THR A 414 -3.03 28.94 1.56
C THR A 414 -3.04 27.68 0.68
N ILE A 415 -4.24 27.23 0.30
CA ILE A 415 -4.57 26.10 -0.59
C ILE A 415 -5.41 26.62 -1.76
#